data_AF-A0A2G7FVT2-F1
#
_entry.id   AF-A0A2G7FVT2-F1
#
_cell.length_a   1.000
_cell.length_b   1.000
_cell.length_c   1.000
_cell.angle_alpha   90.00
_cell.angle_beta   90.00
_cell.angle_gamma   90.00
#
_symmetry.space_group_name_H-M   'P 1'
#
loop_
_entity.id
_entity.type
_entity.pdbx_description
1 polymer ?
#
loop_
_entity_poly.entity_id
_entity_poly.type
_entity_poly.pdbx_seq_one_letter_code
_entity_poly.pdbx_strand_id
1 'polypeptide(L)'
;MPLKDCLAKRLEPLLRRLEDKLEQGGNLRKAQQLRQKQQDWRTYQPQLWEHFESYWVVERVQRCLIQHEDYLQTKHNTLFLQLSETPSVADMLVTEMESIQQDLQDFNRAIWLAEREMQTTLRAFPDGPLKRALYCRRGSSDWYLAKWLQTECADIGGCCGRGCGCCMRPRSSKRPDHFGHCTAACKCCEAVRGFRIDFLKAEEDPTIIEPKLGEADVKGPDLSYTKCLINAYIWGL
;
A
#
# COMPACT_ATOMS: atom_id res chain seq x y z
N MET A 1 -1.76 8.22 30.03
CA MET A 1 -1.14 8.17 31.38
C MET A 1 0.18 8.95 31.36
N PRO A 2 0.25 10.14 31.97
CA PRO A 2 1.42 11.03 31.89
C PRO A 2 2.75 10.40 32.33
N LEU A 3 2.72 9.54 33.36
CA LEU A 3 3.91 8.85 33.86
C LEU A 3 4.50 7.88 32.82
N LYS A 4 3.65 7.09 32.13
CA LYS A 4 4.11 6.15 31.10
C LYS A 4 4.72 6.88 29.90
N ASP A 5 4.12 7.99 29.49
CA ASP A 5 4.64 8.82 28.39
C ASP A 5 6.00 9.43 28.75
N CYS A 6 6.13 9.96 29.97
CA CYS A 6 7.40 10.50 30.47
C CYS A 6 8.49 9.42 30.52
N LEU A 7 8.18 8.23 31.05
CA LEU A 7 9.11 7.11 31.10
C LEU A 7 9.51 6.63 29.71
N ALA A 8 8.55 6.50 28.79
CA ALA A 8 8.82 6.08 27.41
C ALA A 8 9.77 7.06 26.70
N LYS A 9 9.58 8.37 26.87
CA LYS A 9 10.47 9.40 26.32
C LYS A 9 11.85 9.36 26.97
N ARG A 10 11.91 9.28 28.30
CA ARG A 10 13.18 9.27 29.06
C ARG A 10 14.04 8.03 28.75
N LEU A 11 13.40 6.88 28.58
CA LEU A 11 14.08 5.60 28.32
C LEU A 11 14.28 5.31 26.83
N GLU A 12 13.78 6.15 25.91
CA GLU A 12 13.87 5.90 24.46
C GLU A 12 15.30 5.56 23.99
N PRO A 13 16.38 6.24 24.41
CA PRO A 13 17.73 5.88 23.97
C PRO A 13 18.15 4.45 24.38
N LEU A 14 17.73 4.00 25.56
CA LEU A 14 17.99 2.63 26.04
C LEU A 14 17.12 1.62 25.30
N LEU A 15 15.83 1.91 25.13
CA LEU A 15 14.88 1.04 24.43
C LEU A 15 15.28 0.86 22.96
N ARG A 16 15.74 1.93 22.29
CA ARG A 16 16.28 1.86 20.93
C ARG A 16 17.49 0.95 20.84
N ARG A 17 18.45 1.06 21.76
CA ARG A 17 19.61 0.13 21.79
C ARG A 17 19.19 -1.33 21.97
N LEU A 18 18.11 -1.58 22.74
CA LEU A 18 17.56 -2.92 22.90
C LEU A 18 16.86 -3.40 21.62
N GLU A 19 16.10 -2.54 20.94
CA GLU A 19 15.56 -2.83 19.60
C GLU A 19 16.68 -3.23 18.65
N ASP A 20 17.74 -2.41 18.52
CA ASP A 20 18.83 -2.65 17.60
C ASP A 20 19.53 -4.00 17.88
N LYS A 21 19.74 -4.33 19.16
CA LYS A 21 20.28 -5.64 19.57
C LYS A 21 19.36 -6.80 19.20
N LEU A 22 18.06 -6.64 19.37
CA LEU A 22 17.08 -7.66 18.99
C LEU A 22 17.09 -7.87 17.47
N GLU A 23 17.11 -6.80 16.68
CA GLU A 23 17.17 -6.89 15.22
C GLU A 23 18.46 -7.53 14.72
N GLN A 24 19.61 -7.09 15.24
CA GLN A 24 20.93 -7.67 14.92
C GLN A 24 20.99 -9.17 15.29
N GLY A 25 20.31 -9.57 16.36
CA GLY A 25 20.17 -10.97 16.76
C GLY A 25 19.07 -11.75 16.03
N GLY A 26 18.48 -11.21 14.94
CA GLY A 26 17.42 -11.87 14.16
C GLY A 26 16.05 -11.94 14.84
N ASN A 27 15.87 -11.28 16.00
CA ASN A 27 14.63 -11.28 16.78
C ASN A 27 13.70 -10.13 16.36
N LEU A 28 13.44 -9.97 15.05
CA LEU A 28 12.64 -8.87 14.50
C LEU A 28 11.25 -8.73 15.16
N ARG A 29 10.54 -9.85 15.39
CA ARG A 29 9.22 -9.83 16.03
C ARG A 29 9.27 -9.23 17.45
N LYS A 30 10.30 -9.56 18.24
CA LYS A 30 10.48 -9.00 19.59
C LYS A 30 10.82 -7.51 19.52
N ALA A 31 11.63 -7.08 18.55
CA ALA A 31 11.91 -5.67 18.32
C ALA A 31 10.62 -4.89 17.98
N GLN A 32 9.77 -5.44 17.10
CA GLN A 32 8.47 -4.82 16.78
C GLN A 32 7.51 -4.78 17.97
N GLN A 33 7.43 -5.84 18.78
CA GLN A 33 6.65 -5.84 20.02
C GLN A 33 7.15 -4.76 21.00
N LEU A 34 8.46 -4.54 21.08
CA LEU A 34 9.05 -3.49 21.92
C LEU A 34 8.71 -2.09 21.40
N ARG A 35 8.70 -1.87 20.08
CA ARG A 35 8.27 -0.60 19.47
C ARG A 35 6.79 -0.32 19.69
N GLN A 36 5.93 -1.33 19.50
CA GLN A 36 4.50 -1.21 19.77
C GLN A 36 4.25 -0.82 21.22
N LYS A 37 4.87 -1.51 22.19
CA LYS A 37 4.75 -1.15 23.61
C LYS A 37 5.21 0.28 23.93
N GLN A 38 6.30 0.72 23.32
CA GLN A 38 6.76 2.11 23.45
C GLN A 38 5.73 3.10 22.92
N GLN A 39 5.12 2.80 21.77
CA GLN A 39 4.09 3.64 21.17
C GLN A 39 2.81 3.67 22.05
N ASP A 40 2.42 2.54 22.63
CA ASP A 40 1.26 2.44 23.52
C ASP A 40 1.45 3.26 24.81
N TRP A 41 2.69 3.33 25.30
CA TRP A 41 3.03 4.14 26.48
C TRP A 41 3.01 5.64 26.21
N ARG A 42 3.23 6.08 24.96
CA ARG A 42 3.18 7.49 24.58
C ARG A 42 1.77 8.03 24.65
N THR A 43 1.62 9.33 24.91
CA THR A 43 0.32 10.01 24.76
C THR A 43 -0.12 9.96 23.30
N TYR A 44 -1.43 9.87 23.06
CA TYR A 44 -1.96 9.90 21.70
C TYR A 44 -1.60 11.24 21.02
N GLN A 45 -1.17 11.18 19.77
CA GLN A 45 -0.77 12.32 18.97
C GLN A 45 -1.49 12.25 17.62
N PRO A 46 -2.54 13.06 17.40
CA PRO A 46 -3.33 13.03 16.15
C PRO A 46 -2.44 13.15 14.90
N GLN A 47 -1.46 14.05 14.95
CA GLN A 47 -0.57 14.33 13.83
C GLN A 47 0.21 13.10 13.38
N LEU A 48 0.59 12.21 14.30
CA LEU A 48 1.30 10.99 13.94
C LEU A 48 0.44 10.06 13.07
N TRP A 49 -0.86 10.03 13.35
CA TRP A 49 -1.81 9.19 12.62
C TRP A 49 -2.25 9.84 11.31
N GLU A 50 -2.35 11.17 11.24
CA GLU A 50 -2.51 11.92 9.97
C GLU A 50 -1.36 11.62 8.99
N HIS A 51 -0.12 11.47 9.50
CA HIS A 51 1.02 11.05 8.66
C HIS A 51 0.89 9.60 8.19
N PHE A 52 0.38 8.70 9.04
CA PHE A 52 0.10 7.31 8.65
C PHE A 52 -1.00 7.25 7.59
N GLU A 53 -2.06 8.04 7.74
CA GLU A 53 -3.15 8.15 6.78
C GLU A 53 -2.63 8.62 5.42
N SER A 54 -1.89 9.73 5.41
CA SER A 54 -1.26 10.27 4.21
C SER A 54 -0.40 9.21 3.51
N TYR A 55 0.40 8.47 4.29
CA TYR A 55 1.23 7.40 3.76
C TYR A 55 0.40 6.28 3.13
N TRP A 56 -0.66 5.83 3.81
CA TRP A 56 -1.55 4.78 3.33
C TRP A 56 -2.30 5.21 2.05
N VAL A 57 -2.79 6.45 2.00
CA VAL A 57 -3.47 7.01 0.82
C VAL A 57 -2.52 7.04 -0.37
N VAL A 58 -1.31 7.58 -0.20
CA VAL A 58 -0.34 7.71 -1.29
C VAL A 58 0.11 6.33 -1.79
N GLU A 59 0.30 5.36 -0.89
CA GLU A 59 0.63 3.98 -1.25
C GLU A 59 -0.49 3.31 -2.05
N ARG A 60 -1.74 3.54 -1.63
CA ARG A 60 -2.89 3.05 -2.37
C ARG A 60 -2.99 3.67 -3.76
N VAL A 61 -2.84 5.00 -3.88
CA VAL A 61 -2.86 5.71 -5.16
C VAL A 61 -1.78 5.16 -6.09
N GLN A 62 -0.55 5.00 -5.59
CA GLN A 62 0.55 4.42 -6.37
C GLN A 62 0.19 3.03 -6.90
N ARG A 63 -0.39 2.15 -6.08
CA ARG A 63 -0.85 0.83 -6.52
C ARG A 63 -1.94 0.93 -7.60
N CYS A 64 -2.91 1.83 -7.46
CA CYS A 64 -3.94 2.04 -8.48
C CYS A 64 -3.32 2.44 -9.82
N LEU A 65 -2.41 3.43 -9.81
CA LEU A 65 -1.73 3.90 -11.01
C LEU A 65 -0.94 2.78 -11.69
N ILE A 66 -0.17 2.00 -10.93
CA ILE A 66 0.63 0.89 -11.47
C ILE A 66 -0.24 -0.24 -12.03
N GLN A 67 -1.35 -0.57 -11.36
CA GLN A 67 -2.29 -1.59 -11.86
C GLN A 67 -2.98 -1.13 -13.15
N HIS A 68 -3.24 0.17 -13.28
CA HIS A 68 -3.79 0.72 -14.52
C HIS A 68 -2.73 0.82 -15.64
N GLU A 69 -1.48 1.16 -15.32
CA GLU A 69 -0.36 1.11 -16.28
C GLU A 69 -0.21 -0.29 -16.88
N ASP A 70 -0.28 -1.34 -16.06
CA ASP A 70 -0.25 -2.74 -16.52
C ASP A 70 -1.43 -3.08 -17.45
N TYR A 71 -2.63 -2.60 -17.12
CA TYR A 71 -3.80 -2.75 -17.98
C TYR A 71 -3.58 -2.09 -19.36
N LEU A 72 -3.17 -0.82 -19.37
CA LEU A 72 -2.92 -0.08 -20.61
C LEU A 72 -1.85 -0.75 -21.46
N GLN A 73 -0.77 -1.23 -20.84
CA GLN A 73 0.28 -1.96 -21.55
C GLN A 73 -0.24 -3.26 -22.17
N THR A 74 -1.05 -4.02 -21.44
CA THR A 74 -1.69 -5.24 -21.94
C THR A 74 -2.63 -4.95 -23.11
N LYS A 75 -3.40 -3.86 -23.01
CA LYS A 75 -4.31 -3.41 -24.08
C LYS A 75 -3.54 -3.00 -25.32
N HIS A 76 -2.49 -2.19 -25.17
CA HIS A 76 -1.61 -1.78 -26.27
C HIS A 76 -1.01 -3.00 -27.00
N ASN A 77 -0.47 -3.97 -26.25
CA ASN A 77 0.10 -5.18 -26.83
C ASN A 77 -0.93 -6.02 -27.58
N THR A 78 -2.17 -6.07 -27.09
CA THR A 78 -3.28 -6.77 -27.76
C THR A 78 -3.63 -6.11 -29.08
N LEU A 79 -3.75 -4.77 -29.11
CA LEU A 79 -4.05 -4.01 -30.33
C LEU A 79 -2.91 -4.15 -31.37
N PHE A 80 -1.65 -4.15 -30.93
CA PHE A 80 -0.50 -4.36 -31.81
C PHE A 80 -0.55 -5.73 -32.53
N LEU A 81 -0.95 -6.79 -31.82
CA LEU A 81 -1.14 -8.10 -32.43
C LEU A 81 -2.30 -8.09 -33.43
N GLN A 82 -3.43 -7.46 -33.09
CA GLN A 82 -4.60 -7.35 -33.98
C GLN A 82 -4.31 -6.55 -35.26
N LEU A 83 -3.48 -5.51 -35.17
CA LEU A 83 -3.05 -4.71 -36.32
C LEU A 83 -2.29 -5.57 -37.34
N SER A 84 -1.53 -6.57 -36.86
CA SER A 84 -0.81 -7.51 -37.72
C SER A 84 -1.73 -8.49 -38.45
N GLU A 85 -2.95 -8.71 -37.94
CA GLU A 85 -3.91 -9.68 -38.45
C GLU A 85 -4.99 -9.05 -39.35
N THR A 86 -5.36 -7.78 -39.10
CA THR A 86 -6.55 -7.16 -39.74
C THR A 86 -6.26 -5.77 -40.32
N PRO A 87 -5.73 -5.68 -41.56
CA PRO A 87 -5.35 -4.41 -42.17
C PRO A 87 -6.53 -3.45 -42.43
N SER A 88 -7.76 -3.97 -42.52
CA SER A 88 -8.95 -3.16 -42.86
C SER A 88 -9.41 -2.21 -41.75
N VAL A 89 -8.91 -2.37 -40.52
CA VAL A 89 -9.20 -1.50 -39.37
C VAL A 89 -7.95 -0.78 -38.84
N ALA A 90 -6.87 -0.78 -39.62
CA ALA A 90 -5.56 -0.29 -39.20
C ALA A 90 -5.59 1.14 -38.66
N ASP A 91 -6.25 2.08 -39.36
CA ASP A 91 -6.28 3.48 -38.95
C ASP A 91 -6.95 3.68 -37.57
N MET A 92 -8.03 2.95 -37.29
CA MET A 92 -8.71 3.00 -35.99
C MET A 92 -7.83 2.40 -34.89
N LEU A 93 -7.21 1.25 -35.14
CA LEU A 93 -6.32 0.58 -34.18
C LEU A 93 -5.09 1.44 -33.87
N VAL A 94 -4.50 2.08 -34.89
CA VAL A 94 -3.37 3.01 -34.73
C VAL A 94 -3.77 4.19 -33.88
N THR A 95 -4.91 4.83 -34.16
CA THR A 95 -5.40 5.97 -33.37
C THR A 95 -5.61 5.59 -31.90
N GLU A 96 -6.20 4.42 -31.64
CA GLU A 96 -6.42 3.94 -30.26
C GLU A 96 -5.08 3.62 -29.55
N MET A 97 -4.13 3.01 -30.26
CA MET A 97 -2.79 2.74 -29.74
C MET A 97 -2.02 4.03 -29.41
N GLU A 98 -2.10 5.06 -30.26
CA GLU A 98 -1.50 6.37 -30.00
C GLU A 98 -2.11 7.02 -28.75
N SER A 99 -3.42 6.95 -28.58
CA SER A 99 -4.09 7.42 -27.37
C SER A 99 -3.61 6.67 -26.12
N ILE A 100 -3.50 5.34 -26.17
CA ILE A 100 -2.99 4.55 -25.05
C ILE A 100 -1.54 4.89 -24.75
N GLN A 101 -0.73 5.14 -25.78
CA GLN A 101 0.67 5.53 -25.62
C GLN A 101 0.79 6.88 -24.90
N GLN A 102 -0.10 7.83 -25.20
CA GLN A 102 -0.18 9.10 -24.48
C GLN A 102 -0.59 8.88 -23.01
N ASP A 103 -1.63 8.07 -22.77
CA ASP A 103 -2.05 7.72 -21.40
C ASP A 103 -0.90 7.07 -20.61
N LEU A 104 -0.15 6.14 -21.22
CA LEU A 104 1.00 5.49 -20.58
C LEU A 104 2.10 6.49 -20.17
N GLN A 105 2.30 7.57 -20.94
CA GLN A 105 3.23 8.64 -20.55
C GLN A 105 2.71 9.42 -19.35
N ASP A 106 1.42 9.75 -19.34
CA ASP A 106 0.77 10.47 -18.25
C ASP A 106 0.77 9.64 -16.95
N PHE A 107 0.46 8.35 -17.04
CA PHE A 107 0.55 7.43 -15.90
C PHE A 107 1.98 7.26 -15.42
N ASN A 108 2.98 7.21 -16.31
CA ASN A 108 4.37 7.16 -15.88
C ASN A 108 4.77 8.41 -15.07
N ARG A 109 4.31 9.60 -15.49
CA ARG A 109 4.50 10.85 -14.75
C ARG A 109 3.76 10.83 -13.42
N ALA A 110 2.52 10.36 -13.40
CA ALA A 110 1.71 10.27 -12.18
C ALA A 110 2.32 9.30 -11.15
N ILE A 111 2.81 8.13 -11.60
CA ILE A 111 3.51 7.17 -10.75
C ILE A 111 4.76 7.80 -10.15
N TRP A 112 5.56 8.50 -10.96
CA TRP A 112 6.74 9.20 -10.46
C TRP A 112 6.39 10.25 -9.40
N LEU A 113 5.31 11.02 -9.60
CA LEU A 113 4.83 11.99 -8.61
C LEU A 113 4.37 11.28 -7.32
N ALA A 114 3.63 10.17 -7.41
CA ALA A 114 3.21 9.39 -6.25
C ALA A 114 4.41 8.78 -5.50
N GLU A 115 5.44 8.32 -6.21
CA GLU A 115 6.70 7.87 -5.61
C GLU A 115 7.42 9.01 -4.87
N ARG A 116 7.45 10.22 -5.44
CA ARG A 116 8.01 11.40 -4.76
C ARG A 116 7.22 11.75 -3.52
N GLU A 117 5.91 11.77 -3.61
CA GLU A 117 5.03 12.07 -2.48
C GLU A 117 5.23 11.04 -1.36
N MET A 118 5.28 9.74 -1.69
CA MET A 118 5.58 8.68 -0.74
C MET A 118 6.87 8.94 0.03
N GLN A 119 7.93 9.32 -0.68
CA GLN A 119 9.23 9.63 -0.06
C GLN A 119 9.14 10.87 0.83
N THR A 120 8.41 11.90 0.41
CA THR A 120 8.15 13.10 1.22
C THR A 120 7.40 12.74 2.50
N THR A 121 6.30 11.99 2.41
CA THR A 121 5.51 11.55 3.56
C THR A 121 6.35 10.72 4.53
N LEU A 122 7.14 9.77 4.02
CA LEU A 122 8.01 8.92 4.84
C LEU A 122 9.15 9.70 5.53
N ARG A 123 9.65 10.77 4.91
CA ARG A 123 10.68 11.65 5.50
C ARG A 123 10.10 12.57 6.56
N ALA A 124 8.93 13.15 6.28
CA ALA A 124 8.20 14.01 7.21
C ALA A 124 7.68 13.27 8.43
N PHE A 125 7.54 11.94 8.34
CA PHE A 125 7.10 11.09 9.44
C PHE A 125 7.88 11.38 10.74
N PRO A 126 7.22 11.69 11.87
CA PRO A 126 7.91 12.00 13.12
C PRO A 126 8.80 10.87 13.61
N ASP A 127 10.01 11.21 14.09
CA ASP A 127 10.92 10.23 14.65
C ASP A 127 10.33 9.60 15.93
N GLY A 128 10.42 8.27 16.00
CA GLY A 128 9.87 7.51 17.12
C GLY A 128 9.67 6.04 16.79
N PRO A 129 9.10 5.27 17.74
CA PRO A 129 8.92 3.83 17.58
C PRO A 129 8.00 3.47 16.40
N LEU A 130 6.99 4.29 16.10
CA LEU A 130 6.08 4.04 14.98
C LEU A 130 6.78 4.17 13.63
N LYS A 131 7.59 5.22 13.43
CA LYS A 131 8.44 5.36 12.22
C LYS A 131 9.42 4.21 12.10
N ARG A 132 10.14 3.87 13.17
CA ARG A 132 11.08 2.74 13.15
C ARG A 132 10.40 1.42 12.78
N ALA A 133 9.20 1.18 13.32
CA ALA A 133 8.41 -0.01 13.01
C ALA A 133 7.96 -0.03 11.55
N LEU A 134 7.45 1.09 11.03
CA LEU A 134 7.06 1.23 9.62
C LEU A 134 8.24 0.92 8.69
N TYR A 135 9.41 1.51 8.92
CA TYR A 135 10.60 1.27 8.10
C TYR A 135 11.06 -0.18 8.18
N CYS A 136 11.07 -0.78 9.37
CA CYS A 136 11.38 -2.20 9.55
C CYS A 136 10.40 -3.10 8.78
N ARG A 137 9.10 -2.83 8.89
CA ARG A 137 8.07 -3.61 8.18
C ARG A 137 8.22 -3.48 6.67
N ARG A 138 8.43 -2.27 6.16
CA ARG A 138 8.60 -2.00 4.72
C ARG A 138 9.91 -2.52 4.15
N GLY A 139 10.93 -2.73 4.97
CA GLY A 139 12.16 -3.41 4.59
C GLY A 139 11.98 -4.92 4.37
N SER A 140 10.90 -5.52 4.86
CA SER A 140 10.62 -6.95 4.65
C SER A 140 10.02 -7.18 3.26
N SER A 141 10.58 -8.12 2.49
CA SER A 141 10.09 -8.45 1.14
C SER A 141 8.66 -9.00 1.12
N ASP A 142 8.17 -9.50 2.25
CA ASP A 142 6.84 -10.10 2.41
C ASP A 142 5.82 -9.16 3.06
N TRP A 143 6.13 -7.86 3.21
CA TRP A 143 5.29 -6.94 3.97
C TRP A 143 3.83 -6.91 3.47
N TYR A 144 3.65 -6.96 2.15
CA TYR A 144 2.37 -6.95 1.47
C TYR A 144 1.63 -8.28 1.60
N LEU A 145 2.32 -9.38 1.93
CA LEU A 145 1.73 -10.71 2.11
C LEU A 145 1.18 -10.93 3.53
N ALA A 146 1.01 -9.89 4.33
CA ALA A 146 0.36 -10.02 5.63
C ALA A 146 -1.00 -10.74 5.47
N LYS A 147 -1.27 -11.77 6.27
CA LYS A 147 -2.50 -12.58 6.17
C LYS A 147 -3.76 -11.70 6.17
N TRP A 148 -3.76 -10.63 6.96
CA TRP A 148 -4.87 -9.69 7.01
C TRP A 148 -5.08 -8.96 5.68
N LEU A 149 -4.02 -8.49 5.00
CA LEU A 149 -4.15 -7.85 3.67
C LEU A 149 -4.64 -8.82 2.59
N GLN A 150 -4.21 -10.09 2.68
CA GLN A 150 -4.73 -11.13 1.79
C GLN A 150 -6.23 -11.37 2.02
N THR A 151 -6.65 -11.37 3.28
CA THR A 151 -8.05 -11.56 3.68
C THR A 151 -8.89 -10.36 3.23
N GLU A 152 -8.43 -9.15 3.49
CA GLU A 152 -9.07 -7.91 3.01
C GLU A 152 -9.23 -7.93 1.49
N CYS A 153 -8.18 -8.30 0.75
CA CYS A 153 -8.26 -8.45 -0.70
C CYS A 153 -9.29 -9.51 -1.12
N ALA A 154 -9.42 -10.61 -0.38
CA ALA A 154 -10.42 -11.64 -0.67
C ALA A 154 -11.86 -11.16 -0.39
N ASP A 155 -12.07 -10.47 0.73
CA ASP A 155 -13.37 -10.00 1.20
C ASP A 155 -14.00 -8.96 0.26
N ILE A 156 -13.17 -8.12 -0.38
CA ILE A 156 -13.63 -7.17 -1.41
C ILE A 156 -13.82 -7.82 -2.80
N GLY A 157 -13.78 -9.15 -2.88
CA GLY A 157 -13.89 -9.89 -4.14
C GLY A 157 -12.64 -9.78 -5.02
N GLY A 158 -11.46 -9.58 -4.43
CA GLY A 158 -10.19 -9.48 -5.13
C GLY A 158 -9.54 -10.82 -5.46
N CYS A 159 -8.33 -10.76 -6.02
CA CYS A 159 -7.64 -11.95 -6.52
C CYS A 159 -7.23 -12.97 -5.46
N CYS A 160 -7.04 -12.56 -4.20
CA CYS A 160 -6.67 -13.46 -3.12
C CYS A 160 -7.77 -14.50 -2.84
N GLY A 161 -9.05 -14.12 -2.95
CA GLY A 161 -10.16 -15.06 -2.79
C GLY A 161 -10.35 -16.00 -3.98
N ARG A 162 -9.86 -15.63 -5.17
CA ARG A 162 -9.98 -16.43 -6.41
C ARG A 162 -8.77 -17.31 -6.73
N GLY A 163 -7.65 -17.15 -6.02
CA GLY A 163 -6.42 -17.88 -6.33
C GLY A 163 -5.77 -17.48 -7.67
N CYS A 164 -6.05 -16.28 -8.19
CA CYS A 164 -5.58 -15.84 -9.52
C CYS A 164 -4.04 -15.63 -9.60
N GLY A 165 -3.34 -15.59 -8.45
CA GLY A 165 -1.89 -15.37 -8.36
C GLY A 165 -1.41 -13.92 -8.58
N CYS A 166 -2.24 -13.01 -9.09
CA CYS A 166 -1.81 -11.65 -9.46
C CYS A 166 -1.22 -10.82 -8.30
N CYS A 167 -1.60 -11.09 -7.05
CA CYS A 167 -1.08 -10.32 -5.91
C CYS A 167 0.34 -10.72 -5.51
N MET A 168 0.83 -11.90 -5.94
CA MET A 168 2.14 -12.44 -5.55
C MET A 168 3.23 -12.23 -6.61
N ARG A 169 2.85 -11.72 -7.79
CA ARG A 169 3.77 -11.47 -8.91
C ARG A 169 4.00 -9.97 -9.09
N PRO A 170 5.12 -9.56 -9.70
CA PRO A 170 5.29 -8.19 -10.15
C PRO A 170 4.14 -7.78 -11.05
N ARG A 171 3.70 -6.52 -10.95
CA ARG A 171 2.57 -6.04 -11.75
C ARG A 171 2.89 -5.96 -13.22
N SER A 172 4.07 -5.46 -13.57
CA SER A 172 4.56 -5.44 -14.95
C SER A 172 6.06 -5.61 -14.98
N SER A 173 6.62 -5.96 -16.14
CA SER A 173 8.07 -6.00 -16.35
C SER A 173 8.74 -4.63 -16.16
N LYS A 174 7.98 -3.54 -16.36
CA LYS A 174 8.43 -2.16 -16.11
C LYS A 174 8.52 -1.83 -14.62
N ARG A 175 7.80 -2.57 -13.76
CA ARG A 175 7.71 -2.36 -12.31
C ARG A 175 8.02 -3.66 -11.55
N PRO A 176 9.23 -4.23 -11.69
CA PRO A 176 9.56 -5.56 -11.15
C PRO A 176 9.47 -5.63 -9.62
N ASP A 177 9.74 -4.51 -8.93
CA ASP A 177 9.74 -4.43 -7.47
C ASP A 177 8.39 -4.04 -6.86
N HIS A 178 7.37 -3.84 -7.70
CA HIS A 178 6.06 -3.40 -7.25
C HIS A 178 5.10 -4.57 -7.09
N PHE A 179 4.96 -5.00 -5.84
CA PHE A 179 4.02 -6.02 -5.39
C PHE A 179 2.91 -5.38 -4.56
N GLY A 180 1.78 -6.07 -4.46
CA GLY A 180 0.68 -5.60 -3.62
C GLY A 180 -0.65 -6.26 -3.97
N HIS A 181 -1.68 -5.96 -3.20
CA HIS A 181 -3.03 -6.46 -3.42
C HIS A 181 -3.81 -5.66 -4.47
N CYS A 182 -4.88 -6.26 -4.99
CA CYS A 182 -5.72 -5.63 -5.99
C CYS A 182 -6.37 -4.35 -5.44
N THR A 183 -6.42 -3.33 -6.28
CA THR A 183 -7.31 -2.18 -6.11
C THR A 183 -8.42 -2.24 -7.16
N ALA A 184 -9.28 -1.23 -7.20
CA ALA A 184 -10.27 -1.06 -8.26
C ALA A 184 -9.68 -1.07 -9.68
N ALA A 185 -8.41 -0.72 -9.84
CA ALA A 185 -7.70 -0.67 -11.13
C ALA A 185 -7.19 -2.04 -11.61
N CYS A 186 -7.34 -3.12 -10.83
CA CYS A 186 -6.85 -4.44 -11.23
C CYS A 186 -7.68 -5.00 -12.40
N LYS A 187 -7.05 -5.19 -13.57
CA LYS A 187 -7.73 -5.74 -14.76
C LYS A 187 -8.34 -7.13 -14.54
N CYS A 188 -7.68 -8.00 -13.78
CA CYS A 188 -8.23 -9.32 -13.46
C CYS A 188 -9.52 -9.21 -12.63
N CYS A 189 -9.59 -8.28 -11.68
CA CYS A 189 -10.80 -8.03 -10.90
C CYS A 189 -11.87 -7.32 -11.73
N GLU A 190 -11.49 -6.36 -12.58
CA GLU A 190 -12.40 -5.70 -13.52
C GLU A 190 -13.09 -6.69 -14.45
N ALA A 191 -12.35 -7.63 -15.03
CA ALA A 191 -12.89 -8.65 -15.92
C ALA A 191 -13.92 -9.56 -15.23
N VAL A 192 -13.67 -9.94 -13.97
CA VAL A 192 -14.61 -10.76 -13.18
C VAL A 192 -15.83 -9.94 -12.75
N ARG A 193 -15.61 -8.66 -12.40
CA ARG A 193 -16.66 -7.74 -11.97
C ARG A 193 -17.56 -7.30 -13.13
N GLY A 194 -17.06 -7.28 -14.36
CA GLY A 194 -17.82 -6.99 -15.58
C GLY A 194 -18.02 -5.50 -15.89
N PHE A 195 -17.47 -4.59 -15.09
CA PHE A 195 -17.51 -3.15 -15.32
C PHE A 195 -16.24 -2.48 -14.79
N ARG A 196 -15.96 -1.24 -15.21
CA ARG A 196 -14.83 -0.43 -14.72
C ARG A 196 -15.25 0.40 -13.50
N ILE A 197 -14.35 0.60 -12.54
CA ILE A 197 -14.50 1.61 -11.47
C ILE A 197 -13.55 2.74 -11.82
N ASP A 198 -14.03 3.98 -11.75
CA ASP A 198 -13.18 5.16 -11.92
C ASP A 198 -12.40 5.42 -10.62
N PHE A 199 -11.26 4.77 -10.49
CA PHE A 199 -10.39 4.89 -9.30
C PHE A 199 -9.73 6.27 -9.15
N LEU A 200 -9.88 7.16 -10.15
CA LEU A 200 -9.40 8.55 -10.04
C LEU A 200 -10.37 9.43 -9.22
N LYS A 201 -11.58 8.93 -8.96
CA LYS A 201 -12.57 9.58 -8.10
C LYS A 201 -12.80 8.71 -6.88
N ALA A 202 -12.28 9.15 -5.74
CA ALA A 202 -12.28 8.35 -4.51
C ALA A 202 -13.70 7.97 -4.06
N GLU A 203 -14.68 8.85 -4.28
CA GLU A 203 -16.09 8.63 -3.94
C GLU A 203 -16.73 7.49 -4.74
N GLU A 204 -16.14 7.13 -5.89
CA GLU A 204 -16.62 6.08 -6.79
C GLU A 204 -15.87 4.74 -6.59
N ASP A 205 -14.87 4.66 -5.70
CA ASP A 205 -14.13 3.41 -5.41
C ASP A 205 -14.67 2.67 -4.16
N PRO A 206 -15.63 1.72 -4.33
CA PRO A 206 -16.19 0.95 -3.21
C PRO A 206 -15.18 0.00 -2.56
N THR A 207 -13.96 -0.09 -3.07
CA THR A 207 -12.88 -0.91 -2.49
C THR A 207 -12.02 -0.11 -1.50
N ILE A 208 -12.38 1.15 -1.23
CA ILE A 208 -11.77 1.99 -0.18
C ILE A 208 -12.56 1.83 1.10
N ILE A 209 -11.88 1.42 2.17
CA ILE A 209 -12.37 1.54 3.53
C ILE A 209 -11.42 2.50 4.24
N GLU A 210 -11.88 3.73 4.46
CA GLU A 210 -11.10 4.76 5.16
C GLU A 210 -10.93 4.39 6.64
N PRO A 211 -9.69 4.32 7.16
CA PRO A 211 -9.47 4.02 8.55
C PRO A 211 -9.88 5.21 9.43
N LYS A 212 -10.65 4.93 10.48
CA LYS A 212 -10.86 5.93 11.55
C LYS A 212 -9.63 5.95 12.45
N LEU A 213 -8.99 7.09 12.57
CA LEU A 213 -7.71 7.21 13.27
C LEU A 213 -7.81 7.94 14.61
N GLY A 214 -9.00 8.01 15.21
CA GLY A 214 -9.18 8.59 16.54
C GLY A 214 -8.49 7.78 17.64
N GLU A 215 -8.32 8.39 18.82
CA GLU A 215 -7.65 7.73 19.96
C GLU A 215 -8.34 6.41 20.33
N ALA A 216 -9.67 6.37 20.34
CA ALA A 216 -10.42 5.14 20.63
C ALA A 216 -10.21 4.04 19.57
N ASP A 217 -10.11 4.40 18.30
CA ASP A 217 -9.91 3.44 17.20
C ASP A 217 -8.52 2.81 17.23
N VAL A 218 -7.52 3.62 17.58
CA VAL A 218 -6.11 3.23 17.63
C VAL A 218 -5.75 2.53 18.95
N LYS A 219 -6.19 3.08 20.08
CA LYS A 219 -5.78 2.67 21.44
C LYS A 219 -6.86 1.98 22.26
N GLY A 220 -8.07 1.82 21.72
CA GLY A 220 -9.16 1.13 22.42
C GLY A 220 -8.78 -0.30 22.82
N PRO A 221 -9.64 -1.04 23.52
CA PRO A 221 -9.40 -2.46 23.79
C PRO A 221 -9.73 -3.35 22.59
N ASP A 222 -10.71 -2.96 21.77
CA ASP A 222 -11.31 -3.85 20.77
C ASP A 222 -10.48 -3.95 19.49
N LEU A 223 -10.56 -5.11 18.82
CA LEU A 223 -9.95 -5.31 17.51
C LEU A 223 -10.79 -4.57 16.46
N SER A 224 -10.27 -3.45 15.95
CA SER A 224 -10.90 -2.63 14.90
C SER A 224 -10.23 -2.86 13.55
N TYR A 225 -10.93 -2.50 12.46
CA TYR A 225 -10.34 -2.45 11.11
C TYR A 225 -9.04 -1.63 11.09
N THR A 226 -9.08 -0.42 11.69
CA THR A 226 -7.92 0.47 11.81
C THR A 226 -6.71 -0.22 12.45
N LYS A 227 -6.92 -0.97 13.54
CA LYS A 227 -5.81 -1.67 14.19
C LYS A 227 -5.24 -2.80 13.37
N CYS A 228 -6.09 -3.55 12.67
CA CYS A 228 -5.62 -4.59 11.78
C CYS A 228 -4.82 -3.99 10.61
N LEU A 229 -5.28 -2.88 10.05
CA LEU A 229 -4.57 -2.12 9.02
C LEU A 229 -3.21 -1.62 9.53
N ILE A 230 -3.18 -0.94 10.68
CA ILE A 230 -1.95 -0.49 11.33
C ILE A 230 -1.01 -1.67 11.61
N ASN A 231 -1.54 -2.80 12.09
CA ASN A 231 -0.73 -3.99 12.33
C ASN A 231 -0.11 -4.51 11.04
N ALA A 232 -0.86 -4.59 9.94
CA ALA A 232 -0.33 -5.06 8.67
C ALA A 232 0.75 -4.13 8.09
N TYR A 233 0.55 -2.81 8.16
CA TYR A 233 1.42 -1.80 7.56
C TYR A 233 2.62 -1.41 8.44
N ILE A 234 2.48 -1.41 9.76
CA ILE A 234 3.48 -0.88 10.70
C ILE A 234 4.11 -2.00 11.54
N TRP A 235 3.31 -2.79 12.24
CA TRP A 235 3.86 -3.68 13.29
C TRP A 235 4.30 -5.05 12.77
N GLY A 236 3.52 -5.65 11.87
CA GLY A 236 3.73 -7.01 11.36
C GLY A 236 3.66 -8.09 12.44
N LEU A 237 2.79 -7.93 13.46
CA LEU A 237 2.74 -8.80 14.64
C LEU A 237 1.62 -9.84 14.64
#